data_AF-A0A0Q5ERK1-F1
#
_entry.id   AF-A0A0Q5ERK1-F1
#
_cell.length_a   1.000
_cell.length_b   1.000
_cell.length_c   1.000
_cell.angle_alpha   90.00
_cell.angle_beta   90.00
_cell.angle_gamma   90.00
#
_symmetry.space_group_name_H-M   'P 1'
#
loop_
_entity.id
_entity.type
_entity.pdbx_description
1 polymer ?
#
loop_
_entity_poly.entity_id
_entity_poly.type
_entity_poly.pdbx_seq_one_letter_code
_entity_poly.pdbx_strand_id
1 'polypeptide(L)'
;MKKIVPDPPLTLEIPALGTTLELLEIQLAEASDLLRCAGATVYECADSLSGQPRHLAMASMRLVSQAQEVVDRLLDQLQPQAVATCPNN
;
A
#
# COMPACT_ATOMS: atom_id res chain seq x y z
N MET A 1 18.80 -48.83 -26.66
CA MET A 1 17.81 -47.77 -26.98
C MET A 1 18.07 -46.61 -26.04
N LYS A 2 18.81 -45.58 -26.47
CA LYS A 2 19.11 -44.38 -25.67
C LYS A 2 18.20 -43.26 -26.18
N LYS A 3 16.97 -43.18 -25.68
CA LYS A 3 16.19 -41.97 -25.88
C LYS A 3 16.77 -40.93 -24.92
N ILE A 4 17.57 -40.06 -25.52
CA ILE A 4 17.97 -38.75 -25.03
C ILE A 4 16.76 -38.11 -24.31
N VAL A 5 17.05 -37.64 -23.11
CA VAL A 5 16.20 -36.89 -22.18
C VAL A 5 15.68 -35.62 -22.84
N PRO A 6 14.45 -35.17 -22.57
CA PRO A 6 14.19 -33.75 -22.44
C PRO A 6 14.30 -33.42 -20.95
N ASP A 7 15.30 -32.62 -20.59
CA ASP A 7 15.29 -31.94 -19.30
C ASP A 7 13.92 -31.27 -19.18
N PRO A 8 13.24 -31.38 -18.02
CA PRO A 8 12.08 -30.53 -17.79
C PRO A 8 12.55 -29.10 -18.06
N PRO A 9 11.80 -28.30 -18.84
CA PRO A 9 12.22 -26.94 -19.07
C PRO A 9 12.43 -26.32 -17.69
N LEU A 10 13.60 -25.71 -17.48
CA LEU A 10 13.68 -24.62 -16.53
C LEU A 10 12.70 -23.58 -17.07
N THR A 11 11.43 -23.72 -16.67
CA THR A 11 10.43 -22.69 -16.83
C THR A 11 11.04 -21.52 -16.09
N LEU A 12 11.65 -20.62 -16.84
CA LEU A 12 11.93 -19.28 -16.40
C LEU A 12 10.53 -18.74 -16.06
N GLU A 13 10.12 -18.90 -14.80
CA GLU A 13 8.84 -18.44 -14.32
C GLU A 13 8.91 -16.91 -14.24
N ILE A 14 8.75 -16.29 -15.41
CA ILE A 14 8.32 -14.92 -15.50
C ILE A 14 6.78 -14.96 -15.37
N PRO A 15 6.25 -15.18 -14.15
CA PRO A 15 5.13 -14.37 -13.68
C PRO A 15 5.31 -13.83 -12.25
N ALA A 16 6.50 -13.92 -11.65
CA ALA A 16 6.70 -13.46 -10.27
C ALA A 16 6.51 -11.94 -10.06
N LEU A 17 6.67 -11.12 -11.11
CA LEU A 17 6.52 -9.66 -10.97
C LEU A 17 5.04 -9.25 -10.82
N GLY A 18 4.11 -9.96 -11.46
CA GLY A 18 2.67 -9.65 -11.38
C GLY A 18 2.10 -9.96 -10.01
N THR A 19 2.41 -11.14 -9.46
CA THR A 19 1.94 -11.54 -8.12
C THR A 19 2.53 -10.69 -7.01
N THR A 20 3.78 -10.25 -7.14
CA THR A 20 4.43 -9.39 -6.12
C THR A 20 3.88 -7.97 -6.12
N LEU A 21 3.51 -7.43 -7.29
CA LEU A 21 2.86 -6.13 -7.41
C LEU A 21 1.44 -6.14 -6.84
N GLU A 22 0.64 -7.15 -7.20
CA GLU A 22 -0.72 -7.36 -6.68
C GLU A 22 -0.70 -7.58 -5.16
N LEU A 23 0.23 -8.40 -4.66
CA LEU A 23 0.43 -8.59 -3.23
C LEU A 23 0.79 -7.27 -2.54
N LEU A 24 1.67 -6.47 -3.13
CA LEU A 24 2.05 -5.18 -2.57
C LEU A 24 0.87 -4.21 -2.50
N GLU A 25 0.03 -4.14 -3.53
CA GLU A 25 -1.19 -3.33 -3.53
C GLU A 25 -2.14 -3.76 -2.39
N ILE A 26 -2.37 -5.06 -2.22
CA ILE A 26 -3.18 -5.62 -1.13
C ILE A 26 -2.60 -5.24 0.24
N GLN A 27 -1.29 -5.41 0.44
CA GLN A 27 -0.64 -5.06 1.72
C GLN A 27 -0.68 -3.56 2.00
N LEU A 28 -0.58 -2.70 0.98
CA LEU A 28 -0.70 -1.25 1.12
C LEU A 28 -2.14 -0.83 1.41
N ALA A 29 -3.13 -1.47 0.80
CA ALA A 29 -4.54 -1.25 1.12
C ALA A 29 -4.84 -1.64 2.58
N GLU A 30 -4.33 -2.79 3.04
CA GLU A 30 -4.44 -3.19 4.44
C GLU A 30 -3.76 -2.18 5.38
N ALA A 31 -2.56 -1.71 5.04
CA ALA A 31 -1.86 -0.69 5.82
C ALA A 31 -2.65 0.63 5.89
N SER A 32 -3.31 1.03 4.79
CA SER A 32 -4.20 2.21 4.74
C SER A 32 -5.38 2.07 5.71
N ASP A 33 -6.02 0.90 5.74
CA ASP A 33 -7.12 0.63 6.67
C ASP A 33 -6.65 0.61 8.14
N LEU A 34 -5.46 0.06 8.41
CA LEU A 34 -4.87 0.09 9.75
C LEU A 34 -4.55 1.53 10.21
N LEU A 35 -4.02 2.37 9.32
CA LEU A 35 -3.74 3.77 9.60
C LEU A 35 -5.03 4.56 9.85
N ARG A 36 -6.11 4.30 9.11
CA ARG A 36 -7.44 4.87 9.38
C ARG A 36 -7.94 4.48 10.77
N CYS A 37 -7.82 3.21 11.14
CA CYS A 37 -8.19 2.72 12.47
C CYS A 37 -7.35 3.38 13.57
N ALA A 38 -6.04 3.52 13.36
CA ALA A 38 -5.14 4.20 14.28
C ALA A 38 -5.54 5.68 14.45
N GLY A 39 -5.90 6.37 13.34
CA GLY A 39 -6.37 7.74 13.37
C GLY A 39 -7.66 7.91 14.18
N ALA A 40 -8.66 7.04 13.96
CA ALA A 40 -9.89 7.02 14.75
C ALA A 40 -9.59 6.82 16.25
N THR A 41 -8.75 5.84 16.59
CA THR A 41 -8.31 5.55 17.96
C THR A 41 -7.66 6.78 18.60
N VAL A 42 -6.73 7.44 17.91
CA VAL A 42 -6.05 8.63 18.41
C VAL A 42 -7.03 9.79 18.60
N TYR A 43 -7.97 9.99 17.68
CA TYR A 43 -9.01 11.00 17.82
C TYR A 43 -9.89 10.77 19.05
N GLU A 44 -10.40 9.55 19.23
CA GLU A 44 -11.22 9.19 20.40
C GLU A 44 -10.43 9.32 21.71
N CYS A 45 -9.17 8.87 21.72
CA CYS A 45 -8.28 9.08 22.87
C CYS A 45 -8.05 10.57 23.14
N ALA A 46 -7.81 11.38 22.12
CA ALA A 46 -7.53 12.79 22.29
C ALA A 46 -8.75 13.60 22.76
N ASP A 47 -9.97 13.16 22.42
CA ASP A 47 -11.20 13.77 22.90
C ASP A 47 -11.33 13.66 24.42
N SER A 48 -10.92 12.51 24.98
CA SER A 48 -10.88 12.26 26.42
C SER A 48 -9.70 12.94 27.16
N LEU A 49 -8.78 13.57 26.43
CA LEU A 49 -7.56 14.19 26.99
C LEU A 49 -7.60 15.73 26.91
N SER A 50 -6.87 16.37 27.83
CA SER A 50 -6.67 17.83 27.86
C SER A 50 -5.22 18.20 28.17
N GLY A 51 -4.80 19.40 27.77
CA GLY A 51 -3.42 19.89 28.00
C GLY A 51 -2.36 19.10 27.23
N GLN A 52 -1.19 18.91 27.85
CA GLN A 52 -0.03 18.25 27.25
C GLN A 52 -0.28 16.86 26.63
N PRO A 53 -1.01 15.92 27.26
CA PRO A 53 -1.29 14.62 26.64
C PRO A 53 -2.17 14.72 25.38
N ARG A 54 -3.10 15.70 25.31
CA ARG A 54 -3.86 15.96 24.09
C ARG A 54 -2.96 16.46 22.97
N HIS A 55 -2.00 17.34 23.27
CA HIS A 55 -1.02 17.79 22.28
C HIS A 55 -0.18 16.64 21.75
N LEU A 56 0.23 15.69 22.61
CA LEU A 56 0.94 14.49 22.18
C LEU A 56 0.06 13.59 21.30
N ALA A 57 -1.19 13.36 21.67
CA ALA A 57 -2.13 12.58 20.85
C ALA A 57 -2.33 13.22 19.46
N MET A 58 -2.51 14.55 19.40
CA MET A 58 -2.60 15.29 18.13
C MET A 58 -1.30 15.23 17.31
N ALA A 59 -0.13 15.20 17.97
CA ALA A 59 1.14 14.98 17.28
C ALA A 59 1.20 13.56 16.67
N SER A 60 0.73 12.54 17.39
CA SER A 60 0.59 11.19 16.85
C SER A 60 -0.37 11.13 15.67
N MET A 61 -1.50 11.86 15.72
CA MET A 61 -2.44 11.96 14.60
C MET A 61 -1.75 12.50 13.34
N ARG A 62 -0.90 13.53 13.48
CA ARG A 62 -0.11 14.04 12.35
C ARG A 62 0.80 12.94 11.77
N LEU A 63 1.47 12.15 12.62
CA LEU A 63 2.33 11.05 12.14
C LEU A 63 1.52 10.01 11.37
N VAL A 64 0.31 9.67 11.85
CA VAL A 64 -0.62 8.77 11.14
C VAL A 64 -1.02 9.37 9.80
N SER A 65 -1.39 10.65 9.74
CA SER A 65 -1.72 11.33 8.47
C SER A 65 -0.54 11.33 7.49
N GLN A 66 0.68 11.56 7.96
CA GLN A 66 1.87 11.51 7.10
C GLN A 66 2.15 10.09 6.58
N ALA A 67 1.96 9.07 7.41
CA ALA A 67 2.08 7.68 6.97
C ALA A 67 1.01 7.33 5.93
N GLN A 68 -0.23 7.81 6.13
CA GLN A 68 -1.34 7.63 5.19
C GLN A 68 -1.00 8.22 3.82
N GLU A 69 -0.51 9.47 3.78
CA GLU A 69 -0.10 10.11 2.53
C GLU A 69 1.04 9.35 1.81
N VAL A 70 1.94 8.69 2.55
CA VAL A 70 2.98 7.84 1.95
C VAL A 70 2.33 6.61 1.30
N VAL A 71 1.43 5.94 2.00
CA VAL A 71 0.72 4.75 1.48
C VAL A 71 -0.13 5.11 0.25
N ASP A 72 -0.88 6.21 0.31
CA ASP A 72 -1.70 6.68 -0.81
C ASP A 72 -0.85 6.98 -2.05
N ARG A 73 0.33 7.60 -1.88
CA ARG A 73 1.27 7.83 -3.00
C ARG A 73 1.84 6.53 -3.57
N LEU A 74 2.07 5.52 -2.75
CA LEU A 74 2.56 4.22 -3.23
C LEU A 74 1.45 3.53 -4.02
N LEU A 75 0.20 3.54 -3.53
CA LEU A 75 -0.95 3.00 -4.25
C LEU A 75 -1.20 3.71 -5.60
N ASP A 76 -1.10 5.03 -5.65
CA ASP A 76 -1.23 5.80 -6.90
C ASP A 76 -0.18 5.43 -7.96
N GLN A 77 1.03 5.05 -7.53
CA GLN A 77 2.09 4.55 -8.43
C GLN A 77 1.83 3.13 -8.94
N LEU A 78 1.06 2.34 -8.19
CA LEU A 78 0.68 0.97 -8.58
C LEU A 78 -0.51 0.96 -9.53
N GLN A 79 -1.40 1.95 -9.43
CA GLN A 79 -2.51 2.10 -10.35
C GLN A 79 -1.96 2.42 -11.76
N PRO A 80 -2.17 1.55 -12.77
CA PRO A 80 -1.73 1.83 -14.13
C PRO A 80 -2.36 3.15 -14.55
N GLN A 81 -1.52 4.14 -14.81
CA GLN A 81 -1.92 5.46 -15.31
C GLN A 81 -2.79 5.25 -16.55
N ALA A 82 -4.10 5.25 -16.37
CA ALA A 82 -5.08 5.44 -17.41
C ALA A 82 -4.97 6.91 -17.81
N VAL A 83 -3.85 7.24 -18.48
CA VAL A 83 -3.71 8.48 -19.22
C VAL A 83 -4.83 8.47 -20.24
N ALA A 84 -5.92 9.15 -19.91
CA ALA A 84 -6.92 9.55 -20.87
C ALA A 84 -6.23 10.52 -21.83
N THR A 85 -5.58 9.99 -22.86
CA THR A 85 -5.40 10.69 -24.13
C THR A 85 -6.79 11.01 -24.65
N CYS A 86 -7.32 12.18 -24.29
CA CYS A 86 -8.37 12.80 -25.08
C CYS A 86 -7.72 13.29 -26.39
N PRO A 87 -8.21 12.88 -27.57
CA PRO A 87 -7.71 13.41 -28.83
C PRO A 87 -8.22 14.85 -29.01
N ASN A 88 -7.27 15.72 -29.38
CA ASN A 88 -7.35 16.97 -30.12
C ASN A 88 -8.76 17.46 -30.54
N ASN A 89 -9.08 18.72 -30.21
CA ASN A 89 -10.01 19.56 -30.98
C ASN A 89 -9.25 20.79 -31.45
#